data_AF-A0A938RXT5-F1
#
_entry.id   AF-A0A938RXT5-F1
#
_cell.length_a   1.000
_cell.length_b   1.000
_cell.length_c   1.000
_cell.angle_alpha   90.00
_cell.angle_beta   90.00
_cell.angle_gamma   90.00
#
_symmetry.space_group_name_H-M   'P 1'
#
loop_
_entity.id
_entity.type
_entity.pdbx_description
1 polymer ?
#
loop_
_entity_poly.entity_id
_entity_poly.type
_entity_poly.pdbx_seq_one_letter_code
_entity_poly.pdbx_strand_id
1 'polypeptide(L)'
;MAAAAQVRVHEVEFCGRVKSWMDALIAARPDWPFERVDIETFGSGSQKRSDLRLFERGRQTPVLCGEVKMPGTPEGRSPYDEGLMQD
;
A
#
# COMPACT_ATOMS: atom_id res chain seq x y z
N MET A 1 -23.88 -21.51 -14.20
CA MET A 1 -22.92 -21.05 -13.18
C MET A 1 -23.19 -19.58 -12.93
N ALA A 2 -23.58 -19.21 -11.70
CA ALA A 2 -23.77 -17.81 -11.35
C ALA A 2 -22.41 -17.10 -11.39
N ALA A 3 -22.30 -16.05 -12.19
CA ALA A 3 -21.15 -15.17 -12.16
C ALA A 3 -21.07 -14.59 -10.74
N ALA A 4 -20.02 -14.97 -9.99
CA ALA A 4 -19.74 -14.34 -8.71
C ALA A 4 -19.69 -12.84 -8.96
N ALA A 5 -20.58 -12.08 -8.31
CA ALA A 5 -20.56 -10.64 -8.38
C ALA A 5 -19.14 -10.18 -8.06
N GLN A 6 -18.43 -9.66 -9.06
CA GLN A 6 -17.08 -9.15 -8.90
C GLN A 6 -17.20 -7.98 -7.92
N VAL A 7 -16.91 -8.23 -6.65
CA VAL A 7 -16.81 -7.17 -5.65
C VAL A 7 -15.65 -6.30 -6.10
N ARG A 8 -15.97 -5.17 -6.72
CA ARG A 8 -14.99 -4.17 -7.12
C ARG A 8 -14.56 -3.44 -5.86
N VAL A 9 -13.52 -3.95 -5.20
CA VAL A 9 -12.86 -3.23 -4.12
C VAL A 9 -12.03 -2.12 -4.75
N HIS A 10 -12.24 -0.89 -4.30
CA HIS A 10 -11.42 0.24 -4.74
C HIS A 10 -10.02 0.14 -4.12
N GLU A 11 -9.01 0.59 -4.85
CA GLU A 11 -7.60 0.57 -4.42
C GLU A 11 -7.41 1.23 -3.05
N VAL A 12 -8.01 2.42 -2.84
CA VAL A 12 -7.98 3.12 -1.55
C VAL A 12 -8.58 2.31 -0.40
N GLU A 13 -9.64 1.53 -0.66
CA GLU A 13 -10.26 0.67 0.35
C GLU A 13 -9.34 -0.51 0.70
N PHE A 14 -8.71 -1.11 -0.32
CA PHE A 14 -7.71 -2.14 -0.12
C PHE A 14 -6.52 -1.63 0.69
N CYS A 15 -5.95 -0.47 0.32
CA CYS A 15 -4.86 0.17 1.04
C CYS A 15 -5.24 0.51 2.49
N GLY A 16 -6.47 0.97 2.71
CA GLY A 16 -7.02 1.20 4.06
C GLY A 16 -7.05 -0.07 4.92
N ARG A 17 -7.43 -1.22 4.34
CA ARG A 17 -7.39 -2.52 5.03
C ARG A 17 -5.96 -2.95 5.36
N VAL A 18 -5.04 -2.82 4.41
CA VAL A 18 -3.61 -3.12 4.62
C VAL A 18 -3.03 -2.26 5.74
N LYS A 19 -3.32 -0.95 5.73
CA LYS A 19 -2.95 -0.02 6.80
C LYS A 19 -3.47 -0.50 8.16
N SER A 20 -4.76 -0.84 8.24
CA SER A 20 -5.37 -1.32 9.50
C SER A 20 -4.67 -2.57 10.04
N TRP A 21 -4.30 -3.53 9.18
CA TRP A 21 -3.55 -4.72 9.60
C TRP A 21 -2.14 -4.38 10.07
N MET A 22 -1.45 -3.48 9.36
CA MET A 22 -0.11 -3.03 9.73
C MET A 22 -0.12 -2.28 11.06
N ASP A 23 -1.06 -1.37 11.27
CA ASP A 23 -1.20 -0.65 12.54
C ASP A 23 -1.40 -1.63 13.71
N ALA A 24 -2.24 -2.65 13.52
CA ALA A 24 -2.46 -3.69 14.51
C ALA A 24 -1.20 -4.52 14.80
N LEU A 25 -0.42 -4.87 13.76
CA LEU A 25 0.85 -5.58 13.90
C LEU A 25 1.90 -4.74 14.64
N ILE A 26 2.04 -3.47 14.29
CA ILE A 26 2.96 -2.54 14.94
C ILE A 26 2.60 -2.40 16.43
N ALA A 27 1.32 -2.22 16.75
CA ALA A 27 0.86 -2.14 18.14
C ALA A 27 1.14 -3.44 18.92
N ALA A 28 0.98 -4.60 18.29
CA ALA A 28 1.24 -5.90 18.89
C ALA A 28 2.74 -6.25 19.00
N ARG A 29 3.62 -5.54 18.27
CA ARG A 29 5.05 -5.79 18.20
C ARG A 29 5.88 -4.54 18.53
N PRO A 30 5.93 -4.12 19.81
CA PRO A 30 6.74 -2.96 20.21
C PRO A 30 8.24 -3.15 19.97
N ASP A 31 8.69 -4.40 19.79
CA ASP A 31 10.05 -4.80 19.42
C ASP A 31 10.41 -4.45 17.97
N TRP A 32 9.42 -4.18 17.11
CA TRP A 32 9.66 -3.78 15.74
C TRP A 32 10.07 -2.30 15.64
N PRO A 33 10.90 -1.95 14.65
CA PRO A 33 11.37 -0.58 14.47
C PRO A 33 10.29 0.34 13.90
N PHE A 34 9.16 -0.20 13.45
CA PHE A 34 8.11 0.55 12.77
C PHE A 34 7.23 1.34 13.74
N GLU A 35 6.74 2.49 13.28
CA GLU A 35 5.90 3.39 14.07
C GLU A 35 4.51 3.59 13.44
N ARG A 36 4.45 3.82 12.12
CA ARG A 36 3.17 3.99 11.43
C ARG A 36 3.21 3.57 9.98
N VAL A 37 2.02 3.30 9.45
CA VAL A 37 1.75 3.21 8.02
C VAL A 37 0.74 4.29 7.62
N ASP A 38 1.03 4.99 6.54
CA ASP A 38 0.14 5.97 5.92
C ASP A 38 -0.29 5.48 4.53
N ILE A 39 -1.47 5.90 4.09
CA ILE A 39 -1.98 5.72 2.73
C ILE A 39 -1.99 7.05 1.99
N GLU A 40 -1.96 7.01 0.66
CA GLU A 40 -2.21 8.14 -0.25
C GLU A 40 -1.67 9.49 0.23
N THR A 41 -0.35 9.65 0.22
CA THR A 41 0.27 10.94 0.56
C THR A 41 1.05 11.49 -0.65
N PHE A 42 0.81 12.75 -1.02
CA PHE A 42 1.66 13.44 -1.99
C PHE A 42 3.02 13.74 -1.35
N GLY A 43 4.13 13.40 -2.02
CA GLY A 43 5.45 13.80 -1.56
C GLY A 43 5.65 15.30 -1.77
N SER A 44 6.19 16.01 -0.78
CA SER A 44 6.61 17.41 -0.98
C SER A 44 7.72 17.45 -2.04
N GLY A 45 7.40 17.88 -3.26
CA GLY A 45 8.36 18.02 -4.37
C GLY A 45 8.28 16.95 -5.48
N SER A 46 7.43 15.93 -5.34
CA SER A 46 7.15 14.96 -6.41
C SER A 46 5.65 14.73 -6.52
N GLN A 47 5.09 14.81 -7.73
CA GLN A 47 3.69 14.47 -8.00
C GLN A 47 3.42 12.95 -7.92
N LYS A 48 4.45 12.13 -7.68
CA LYS A 48 4.30 10.68 -7.58
C LYS A 48 3.62 10.33 -6.26
N ARG A 49 2.38 9.85 -6.37
CA ARG A 49 1.58 9.34 -5.26
C ARG A 49 2.15 7.99 -4.85
N SER A 50 2.21 7.72 -3.56
CA SER A 50 2.48 6.35 -3.07
C SER A 50 1.24 5.88 -2.34
N ASP A 51 0.80 4.67 -2.65
CA ASP A 51 -0.42 4.11 -2.09
C ASP A 51 -0.21 3.68 -0.64
N LEU A 52 1.00 3.22 -0.31
CA LEU A 52 1.42 2.84 1.04
C LEU A 52 2.80 3.42 1.38
N ARG A 53 2.94 3.91 2.61
CA ARG A 53 4.20 4.40 3.18
C ARG A 53 4.39 3.88 4.60
N LEU A 54 5.48 3.19 4.85
CA LEU A 54 5.87 2.66 6.16
C LEU A 54 7.00 3.49 6.74
N PHE A 55 6.85 3.87 8.00
CA PHE A 55 7.81 4.69 8.72
C PHE A 55 8.46 3.92 9.86
N GLU A 56 9.77 4.08 9.98
CA GLU A 56 10.54 3.69 11.16
C GLU A 56 10.41 4.76 12.25
N ARG A 57 10.51 4.33 13.51
CA ARG A 57 10.37 5.19 14.68
C ARG A 57 11.33 6.36 14.65
N GLY A 58 10.79 7.56 14.85
CA GLY A 58 11.57 8.79 14.87
C GLY A 58 12.06 9.27 13.49
N ARG A 59 11.66 8.61 12.39
CA ARG A 59 11.95 9.08 11.02
C ARG A 59 10.72 9.71 10.40
N GLN A 60 10.93 10.86 9.75
CA GLN A 60 9.91 11.52 8.93
C GLN A 60 9.93 11.05 7.47
N THR A 61 11.02 10.41 7.03
CA THR A 61 11.12 9.83 5.69
C THR A 61 10.67 8.36 5.75
N PRO A 62 9.80 7.91 4.84
CA PRO A 62 9.38 6.51 4.81
C PRO A 62 10.57 5.60 4.51
N VAL A 63 10.60 4.44 5.19
CA VAL A 63 11.60 3.39 4.97
C VAL A 63 11.18 2.40 3.90
N LEU A 64 9.88 2.32 3.63
CA LEU A 64 9.31 1.55 2.52
C LEU A 64 8.12 2.33 1.95
N CYS A 65 8.08 2.41 0.62
CA CYS A 65 6.96 2.94 -0.15
C CYS A 65 6.53 1.86 -1.15
N GLY A 66 5.23 1.81 -1.46
CA GLY A 66 4.73 0.91 -2.48
C GLY A 66 3.58 1.51 -3.27
N GLU A 67 3.51 1.13 -4.54
CA GLU A 67 2.32 1.26 -5.37
C GLU A 67 1.54 -0.06 -5.33
N VAL A 68 0.22 0.04 -5.40
CA VAL A 68 -0.71 -1.09 -5.40
C VAL A 68 -1.47 -1.07 -6.71
N LYS A 69 -1.31 -2.10 -7.53
CA LYS A 69 -2.13 -2.30 -8.74
C LYS A 69 -3.11 -3.42 -8.51
N MET A 70 -4.40 -3.11 -8.66
CA MET A 70 -5.47 -4.09 -8.44
C MET A 70 -5.52 -5.11 -9.59
N PRO A 71 -5.82 -6.40 -9.34
CA PRO A 71 -5.87 -7.43 -10.39
C PRO A 71 -6.82 -7.17 -11.57
N GLY A 72 -7.74 -6.21 -11.43
CA GLY A 72 -8.62 -5.76 -12.50
C GLY A 72 -8.00 -4.77 -13.49
N THR A 73 -6.82 -4.21 -13.19
CA THR A 73 -6.08 -3.30 -14.10
C THR A 73 -5.08 -4.09 -14.95
N PRO A 74 -4.62 -3.57 -16.10
CA PRO A 74 -3.58 -4.23 -16.90
C PRO A 74 -2.33 -4.58 -16.09
N GLU A 75 -1.86 -3.64 -15.26
CA GLU A 75 -0.61 -3.76 -14.48
C GLU A 75 -0.78 -4.70 -13.28
N GLY A 76 -1.99 -4.84 -12.73
CA GLY A 76 -2.26 -5.70 -11.57
C GLY A 76 -2.44 -7.18 -11.91
N ARG A 77 -2.44 -7.57 -13.19
CA ARG A 77 -2.63 -8.97 -13.61
C ARG A 77 -1.49 -9.89 -13.19
N SER A 78 -0.32 -9.33 -12.94
CA SER A 78 0.87 -10.05 -12.52
C SER A 78 1.67 -9.21 -11.53
N PRO A 79 2.16 -9.77 -10.41
CA PRO A 79 3.14 -9.08 -9.58
C PRO A 79 4.49 -8.90 -10.29
N TYR A 80 4.66 -9.52 -11.47
CA TYR A 80 5.83 -9.41 -12.31
C TYR A 80 5.60 -8.55 -13.57
N ASP A 81 4.52 -7.77 -13.63
CA ASP A 81 4.32 -6.82 -14.71
C ASP A 81 5.49 -5.83 -14.77
N GLU A 82 6.09 -5.65 -15.95
CA GLU A 82 7.29 -4.80 -16.10
C GLU A 82 6.99 -3.34 -15.79
N GLY A 83 5.79 -2.85 -16.15
CA GLY A 83 5.37 -1.48 -15.85
C GLY A 83 5.26 -1.25 -14.35
N LEU A 84 4.79 -2.26 -13.60
CA LEU A 84 4.73 -2.23 -12.14
C LEU A 84 6.12 -2.34 -11.49
N MET A 85 7.03 -3.15 -12.03
CA MET A 85 8.37 -3.32 -11.47
C MET A 85 9.28 -2.11 -11.65
N GLN A 86 9.05 -1.30 -12.69
CA GLN A 86 9.89 -0.16 -13.06
C GLN A 86 9.37 1.19 -12.53
N ASP A 87 8.26 1.17 -11.78
CA ASP A 87 7.66 2.34 -11.14
C ASP A 87 8.36 2.65 -9.80
#